data_AF-I2DT86-F1
#
_entry.id   AF-I2DT86-F1
#
_cell.length_a   1.000
_cell.length_b   1.000
_cell.length_c   1.000
_cell.angle_alpha   90.00
_cell.angle_beta   90.00
_cell.angle_gamma   90.00
#
_symmetry.space_group_name_H-M   'P 1'
#
loop_
_entity.id
_entity.type
_entity.pdbx_description
1 polymer ?
#
loop_
_entity_poly.entity_id
_entity_poly.type
_entity_poly.pdbx_seq_one_letter_code
_entity_poly.pdbx_strand_id
1 'polypeptide(L)'
;METIDMKHTKALLAAGACALAASGAHAQSSVTLYGIIDTGVEFVSHANAAGDHVVRMPGVTGELPSRWGLRGTEDLGGGYQAVFTLESGFNVRGGDLGQGGRLFGRQAFVGLKSGFGTLAFGRQYTMTYLALQGADIIGPDIYGLGSFDAYVPNGRADNAVTYVGTYRGVTLGAAYSFGRDGAGTGNSPGQGTCAGQVPGDAVQCRNWSVMLKYDSAYFGAAASYEEQRGGTGAAANFFDGVAPVPFTSSGGKDARTHVSAYAQAAGARLGAGWIGRRVSTGSPAAPGAHSDLFFVGASYAVKPAFIVDGEGYRIVNSAHDTRATMATLRATYLLSKRTAVYAQSSYLWNSAHARYAVSGGGAGTTPGAGMGQLGAMVGVRHMF
;
A
#
# COMPACT_ATOMS: atom_id res chain seq x y z
N MET A 1 84.19 24.55 -7.06
CA MET A 1 83.29 25.59 -6.51
C MET A 1 82.17 25.68 -7.53
N GLU A 2 81.05 24.98 -7.42
CA GLU A 2 80.23 24.65 -6.25
C GLU A 2 79.47 23.34 -6.55
N THR A 3 79.20 22.58 -5.50
CA THR A 3 78.69 21.20 -5.46
C THR A 3 77.19 21.10 -5.79
N ILE A 4 76.83 20.18 -6.70
CA ILE A 4 75.47 19.64 -6.83
C ILE A 4 75.44 18.31 -6.06
N ASP A 5 74.64 18.24 -5.01
CA ASP A 5 74.27 16.98 -4.38
C ASP A 5 72.74 16.87 -4.40
N MET A 6 72.22 15.87 -5.10
CA MET A 6 70.92 15.29 -4.77
C MET A 6 70.88 13.86 -5.27
N LYS A 7 71.28 12.95 -4.37
CA LYS A 7 70.90 11.54 -4.42
C LYS A 7 69.37 11.45 -4.35
N HIS A 8 68.75 10.63 -5.20
CA HIS A 8 67.91 9.49 -4.78
C HIS A 8 67.04 8.90 -5.91
N THR A 9 67.09 7.57 -5.96
CA THR A 9 66.01 6.65 -6.35
C THR A 9 65.80 6.32 -7.83
N LYS A 10 66.59 5.34 -8.28
CA LYS A 10 66.10 4.31 -9.20
C LYS A 10 64.97 3.52 -8.54
N ALA A 11 63.78 3.53 -9.12
CA ALA A 11 62.83 2.39 -9.12
C ALA A 11 61.65 2.69 -10.06
N LEU A 12 61.94 2.85 -11.36
CA LEU A 12 60.99 2.45 -12.40
C LEU A 12 60.80 0.93 -12.27
N LEU A 13 59.60 0.47 -11.91
CA LEU A 13 59.00 -0.85 -12.23
C LEU A 13 57.82 -1.14 -11.28
N ALA A 14 56.79 -0.28 -11.28
CA ALA A 14 55.48 -0.62 -10.71
C ALA A 14 54.32 0.17 -11.34
N ALA A 15 54.52 0.77 -12.52
CA ALA A 15 53.55 1.63 -13.19
C ALA A 15 52.74 0.90 -14.29
N GLY A 16 52.68 -0.43 -14.27
CA GLY A 16 52.08 -1.25 -15.34
C GLY A 16 50.89 -2.12 -14.94
N ALA A 17 50.43 -2.11 -13.68
CA ALA A 17 49.40 -3.04 -13.20
C ALA A 17 48.07 -2.38 -12.78
N CYS A 18 47.96 -1.04 -12.79
CA CYS A 18 46.73 -0.33 -12.39
C CYS A 18 45.95 0.30 -13.55
N ALA A 19 46.31 0.03 -14.81
CA ALA A 19 45.67 0.62 -15.99
C ALA A 19 44.76 -0.36 -16.78
N LEU A 20 44.41 -1.53 -16.23
CA LEU A 20 43.56 -2.54 -16.90
C LEU A 20 42.20 -2.78 -16.24
N ALA A 21 41.78 -1.95 -15.27
CA ALA A 21 40.43 -2.02 -14.69
C ALA A 21 39.45 -0.94 -15.24
N ALA A 22 39.79 -0.30 -16.36
CA ALA A 22 38.91 0.61 -17.07
C ALA A 22 38.65 0.09 -18.49
N SER A 23 37.87 -0.97 -18.61
CA SER A 23 37.18 -1.31 -19.86
C SER A 23 35.90 -2.10 -19.59
N GLY A 24 34.75 -1.41 -19.63
CA GLY A 24 33.57 -2.01 -20.24
C GLY A 24 32.29 -2.19 -19.43
N ALA A 25 32.18 -1.77 -18.17
CA ALA A 25 30.86 -1.66 -17.53
C ALA A 25 30.29 -0.26 -17.81
N HIS A 26 29.86 -0.02 -19.06
CA HIS A 26 28.86 1.02 -19.31
C HIS A 26 27.50 0.49 -18.80
N ALA A 27 27.35 0.37 -17.48
CA ALA A 27 26.06 0.14 -16.87
C ALA A 27 25.21 1.37 -17.21
N GLN A 28 24.20 1.22 -18.08
CA GLN A 28 23.19 2.25 -18.24
C GLN A 28 22.36 2.31 -16.96
N SER A 29 22.89 3.00 -15.95
CA SER A 29 22.13 3.43 -14.78
C SER A 29 21.01 4.33 -15.29
N SER A 30 19.77 3.84 -15.17
CA SER A 30 18.60 4.63 -15.53
C SER A 30 17.93 5.10 -14.26
N VAL A 31 17.65 6.39 -14.19
CA VAL A 31 16.77 6.99 -13.19
C VAL A 31 15.52 7.43 -13.92
N THR A 32 14.37 6.98 -13.44
CA THR A 32 13.06 7.35 -13.96
C THR A 32 12.34 8.20 -12.94
N LEU A 33 11.97 9.42 -13.33
CA LEU A 33 10.91 10.17 -12.68
C LEU A 33 9.56 9.67 -13.20
N TYR A 34 8.63 9.42 -12.30
CA TYR A 34 7.29 8.95 -12.63
C TYR A 34 6.24 9.50 -11.68
N GLY A 35 4.98 9.45 -12.08
CA GLY A 35 3.88 9.77 -11.16
C GLY A 35 2.48 9.53 -11.69
N ILE A 36 1.52 9.77 -10.81
CA ILE A 36 0.08 9.73 -11.05
C ILE A 36 -0.54 10.94 -10.37
N ILE A 37 -1.38 11.68 -11.10
CA ILE A 37 -2.29 12.69 -10.55
C ILE A 37 -3.70 12.20 -10.82
N ASP A 38 -4.49 12.06 -9.78
CA ASP A 38 -5.86 11.57 -9.84
C ASP A 38 -6.71 12.31 -8.82
N THR A 39 -7.80 12.90 -9.32
CA THR A 39 -8.79 13.59 -8.50
C THR A 39 -10.12 13.68 -9.22
N GLY A 40 -11.15 14.04 -8.48
CA GLY A 40 -12.50 14.22 -8.97
C GLY A 40 -13.36 15.00 -8.01
N VAL A 41 -14.59 15.30 -8.43
CA VAL A 41 -15.62 15.87 -7.56
C VAL A 41 -16.48 14.71 -7.06
N GLU A 42 -16.50 14.54 -5.76
CA GLU A 42 -17.25 13.54 -5.02
C GLU A 42 -18.49 14.18 -4.38
N PHE A 43 -19.61 13.48 -4.46
CA PHE A 43 -20.80 13.67 -3.64
C PHE A 43 -20.97 12.47 -2.70
N VAL A 44 -21.28 12.74 -1.43
CA VAL A 44 -21.66 11.71 -0.44
C VAL A 44 -22.93 12.12 0.28
N SER A 45 -23.97 11.28 0.24
CA SER A 45 -25.20 11.47 1.03
C SER A 45 -24.99 11.09 2.49
N HIS A 46 -25.84 11.51 3.43
CA HIS A 46 -25.75 11.11 4.85
C HIS A 46 -24.32 11.15 5.43
N ALA A 47 -23.57 12.20 5.10
CA ALA A 47 -22.16 12.39 5.45
C ALA A 47 -21.93 12.63 6.95
N ASN A 48 -23.00 12.85 7.72
CA ASN A 48 -22.99 13.01 9.16
C ASN A 48 -24.24 12.36 9.81
N ALA A 49 -24.34 12.44 11.13
CA ALA A 49 -25.47 11.87 11.88
C ALA A 49 -26.81 12.61 11.67
N ALA A 50 -26.80 13.84 11.16
CA ALA A 50 -28.01 14.60 10.82
C ALA A 50 -28.59 14.21 9.44
N GLY A 51 -27.85 13.44 8.66
CA GLY A 51 -28.26 13.01 7.33
C GLY A 51 -27.89 13.99 6.21
N ASP A 52 -27.08 15.01 6.50
CA ASP A 52 -26.63 16.00 5.51
C ASP A 52 -25.75 15.36 4.44
N HIS A 53 -25.56 16.04 3.32
CA HIS A 53 -24.64 15.61 2.26
C HIS A 53 -23.37 16.46 2.24
N VAL A 54 -22.34 15.99 1.54
CA VAL A 54 -21.14 16.77 1.23
C VAL A 54 -20.78 16.64 -0.25
N VAL A 55 -20.30 17.74 -0.83
CA VAL A 55 -19.61 17.76 -2.12
C VAL A 55 -18.17 18.20 -1.89
N ARG A 56 -17.20 17.43 -2.37
CA ARG A 56 -15.78 17.71 -2.15
C ARG A 56 -14.89 17.18 -3.26
N MET A 57 -13.69 17.72 -3.37
CA MET A 57 -12.56 16.94 -3.85
C MET A 57 -12.00 16.15 -2.67
N PRO A 58 -11.92 14.81 -2.72
CA PRO A 58 -11.35 14.02 -1.64
C PRO A 58 -9.85 14.27 -1.50
N GLY A 59 -9.33 14.02 -0.30
CA GLY A 59 -7.92 14.23 0.01
C GLY A 59 -7.02 13.23 -0.72
N VAL A 60 -7.32 11.94 -0.59
CA VAL A 60 -6.40 10.86 -1.00
C VAL A 60 -6.28 10.72 -2.52
N THR A 61 -7.41 10.63 -3.24
CA THR A 61 -7.56 10.46 -4.71
C THR A 61 -9.03 10.19 -5.08
N GLY A 62 -9.34 9.83 -6.34
CA GLY A 62 -10.51 9.02 -6.72
C GLY A 62 -10.17 7.55 -7.07
N GLU A 63 -9.58 7.28 -8.24
CA GLU A 63 -9.32 5.89 -8.73
C GLU A 63 -7.99 5.32 -8.21
N LEU A 64 -6.88 6.06 -8.34
CA LEU A 64 -5.54 5.65 -7.91
C LEU A 64 -4.86 6.70 -7.03
N PRO A 65 -4.23 6.36 -5.89
CA PRO A 65 -3.58 7.33 -5.02
C PRO A 65 -2.55 8.22 -5.75
N SER A 66 -2.72 9.53 -5.64
CA SER A 66 -1.82 10.51 -6.27
C SER A 66 -0.41 10.43 -5.67
N ARG A 67 0.60 10.44 -6.55
CA ARG A 67 2.00 10.21 -6.19
C ARG A 67 2.98 10.70 -7.25
N TRP A 68 4.20 10.96 -6.81
CA TRP A 68 5.35 11.12 -7.71
C TRP A 68 6.57 10.44 -7.08
N GLY A 69 7.54 10.05 -7.89
CA GLY A 69 8.73 9.40 -7.38
C GLY A 69 9.88 9.29 -8.36
N LEU A 70 10.98 8.79 -7.83
CA LEU A 70 12.20 8.43 -8.53
C LEU A 70 12.47 6.95 -8.29
N ARG A 71 12.77 6.21 -9.34
CA ARG A 71 13.28 4.83 -9.23
C ARG A 71 14.48 4.65 -10.13
N GLY A 72 15.40 3.81 -9.73
CA GLY A 72 16.55 3.51 -10.56
C GLY A 72 17.05 2.09 -10.42
N THR A 73 17.85 1.69 -11.41
CA THR A 73 18.53 0.41 -11.46
C THR A 73 19.92 0.63 -12.02
N GLU A 74 20.92 0.10 -11.32
CA GLU A 74 22.31 0.06 -11.73
C GLU A 74 22.71 -1.42 -11.90
N ASP A 75 23.28 -1.74 -13.06
CA ASP A 75 23.84 -3.07 -13.32
C ASP A 75 25.19 -3.19 -12.63
N LEU A 76 25.32 -4.17 -11.72
CA LEU A 76 26.55 -4.45 -10.97
C LEU A 76 27.39 -5.54 -11.63
N GLY A 77 26.94 -6.10 -12.75
CA GLY A 77 27.54 -7.26 -13.41
C GLY A 77 27.15 -8.59 -12.77
N GLY A 78 27.45 -9.69 -13.46
CA GLY A 78 27.19 -11.05 -12.95
C GLY A 78 25.72 -11.39 -12.68
N GLY A 79 24.78 -10.64 -13.26
CA GLY A 79 23.34 -10.78 -13.02
C GLY A 79 22.82 -10.11 -11.75
N TYR A 80 23.63 -9.28 -11.10
CA TYR A 80 23.24 -8.47 -9.93
C TYR A 80 22.93 -7.03 -10.32
N GLN A 81 21.97 -6.43 -9.62
CA GLN A 81 21.57 -5.03 -9.82
C GLN A 81 21.40 -4.34 -8.47
N ALA A 82 21.87 -3.10 -8.33
CA ALA A 82 21.40 -2.22 -7.27
C ALA A 82 20.11 -1.54 -7.72
N VAL A 83 19.13 -1.43 -6.82
CA VAL A 83 17.84 -0.80 -7.09
C VAL A 83 17.50 0.19 -5.99
N PHE A 84 16.79 1.26 -6.33
CA PHE A 84 16.21 2.17 -5.34
C PHE A 84 14.83 2.67 -5.76
N THR A 85 14.04 3.12 -4.79
CA THR A 85 12.81 3.87 -5.05
C THR A 85 12.58 4.87 -3.92
N LEU A 86 12.23 6.09 -4.32
CA LEU A 86 11.75 7.17 -3.46
C LEU A 86 10.39 7.60 -4.02
N GLU A 87 9.31 7.43 -3.26
CA GLU A 87 7.95 7.71 -3.71
C GLU A 87 7.16 8.52 -2.66
N SER A 88 6.69 9.68 -3.10
CA SER A 88 5.90 10.64 -2.34
C SER A 88 4.41 10.42 -2.62
N GLY A 89 3.59 10.41 -1.59
CA GLY A 89 2.13 10.54 -1.72
C GLY A 89 1.72 11.97 -1.42
N PHE A 90 0.77 12.52 -2.18
CA PHE A 90 0.28 13.88 -1.96
C PHE A 90 -1.22 13.96 -2.24
N ASN A 91 -1.90 14.90 -1.59
CA ASN A 91 -3.32 15.11 -1.71
C ASN A 91 -3.60 16.23 -2.72
N VAL A 92 -4.27 15.92 -3.85
CA VAL A 92 -4.50 16.91 -4.92
C VAL A 92 -5.38 18.07 -4.45
N ARG A 93 -6.31 17.81 -3.51
CA ARG A 93 -7.21 18.82 -2.94
C ARG A 93 -6.47 20.02 -2.34
N GLY A 94 -5.35 19.78 -1.65
CA GLY A 94 -4.65 20.78 -0.83
C GLY A 94 -3.16 20.93 -1.13
N GLY A 95 -2.58 20.04 -1.93
CA GLY A 95 -1.14 20.00 -2.20
C GLY A 95 -0.29 19.47 -1.05
N ASP A 96 -0.91 19.01 0.04
CA ASP A 96 -0.21 18.53 1.23
C ASP A 96 0.32 17.10 1.06
N LEU A 97 1.41 16.80 1.78
CA LEU A 97 2.05 15.50 1.79
C LEU A 97 1.20 14.47 2.55
N GLY A 98 1.06 13.29 1.97
CA GLY A 98 0.44 12.14 2.61
C GLY A 98 1.33 11.49 3.67
N GLN A 99 0.81 10.41 4.25
CA GLN A 99 1.58 9.47 5.09
C GLN A 99 2.32 10.15 6.26
N GLY A 100 1.66 11.12 6.90
CA GLY A 100 2.17 11.83 8.08
C GLY A 100 3.06 13.01 7.73
N GLY A 101 2.86 13.63 6.56
CA GLY A 101 3.69 14.76 6.13
C GLY A 101 5.08 14.34 5.63
N ARG A 102 5.29 13.05 5.34
CA ARG A 102 6.58 12.53 4.88
C ARG A 102 6.85 12.94 3.45
N LEU A 103 8.09 13.36 3.17
CA LEU A 103 8.55 13.59 1.80
C LEU A 103 8.38 12.32 0.94
N PHE A 104 8.98 11.18 1.34
CA PHE A 104 8.84 9.89 0.65
C PHE A 104 8.01 8.89 1.46
N GLY A 105 6.75 9.27 1.71
CA GLY A 105 5.86 8.54 2.60
C GLY A 105 5.28 7.23 2.05
N ARG A 106 5.38 6.95 0.75
CA ARG A 106 4.85 5.71 0.16
C ARG A 106 5.92 4.62 0.15
N GLN A 107 7.09 4.91 -0.41
CA GLN A 107 8.25 4.02 -0.42
C GLN A 107 9.55 4.83 -0.33
N ALA A 108 10.53 4.30 0.39
CA ALA A 108 11.88 4.84 0.46
C ALA A 108 12.85 3.70 0.76
N PHE A 109 13.47 3.12 -0.27
CA PHE A 109 14.34 1.95 -0.10
C PHE A 109 15.47 1.89 -1.11
N VAL A 110 16.48 1.10 -0.75
CA VAL A 110 17.56 0.59 -1.61
C VAL A 110 17.60 -0.93 -1.50
N GLY A 111 18.04 -1.63 -2.54
CA GLY A 111 18.12 -3.08 -2.51
C GLY A 111 19.08 -3.67 -3.54
N LEU A 112 19.28 -4.98 -3.42
CA LEU A 112 20.02 -5.80 -4.37
C LEU A 112 19.07 -6.79 -5.01
N LYS A 113 19.10 -6.85 -6.34
CA LYS A 113 18.31 -7.75 -7.16
C LYS A 113 19.22 -8.70 -7.92
N SER A 114 18.79 -9.95 -8.05
CA SER A 114 19.44 -10.97 -8.88
C SER A 114 18.41 -11.93 -9.47
N GLY A 115 18.87 -12.99 -10.14
CA GLY A 115 18.01 -14.10 -10.59
C GLY A 115 17.27 -14.81 -9.44
N PHE A 116 17.70 -14.61 -8.19
CA PHE A 116 17.03 -15.16 -7.01
C PHE A 116 15.99 -14.20 -6.40
N GLY A 117 15.72 -13.04 -6.97
CA GLY A 117 14.77 -12.06 -6.41
C GLY A 117 15.45 -10.80 -5.90
N THR A 118 14.73 -10.03 -5.08
CA THR A 118 15.16 -8.72 -4.60
C THR A 118 15.14 -8.70 -3.08
N LEU A 119 16.29 -8.37 -2.47
CA LEU A 119 16.42 -8.05 -1.05
C LEU A 119 16.54 -6.53 -0.91
N ALA A 120 15.63 -5.90 -0.17
CA ALA A 120 15.60 -4.43 -0.06
C ALA A 120 15.41 -3.96 1.39
N PHE A 121 15.92 -2.75 1.66
CA PHE A 121 16.02 -2.14 2.97
C PHE A 121 15.40 -0.74 2.94
N GLY A 122 14.49 -0.46 3.88
CA GLY A 122 13.84 0.84 4.03
C GLY A 122 12.32 0.73 4.13
N ARG A 123 11.60 1.83 3.88
CA ARG A 123 10.13 1.87 3.94
C ARG A 123 9.53 1.25 2.68
N GLN A 124 8.74 0.21 2.85
CA GLN A 124 8.24 -0.60 1.73
C GLN A 124 6.82 -1.10 1.99
N TYR A 125 6.11 -1.46 0.92
CA TYR A 125 4.83 -2.14 1.01
C TYR A 125 4.97 -3.52 1.66
N THR A 126 3.94 -3.92 2.39
CA THR A 126 3.89 -5.24 3.03
C THR A 126 3.46 -6.31 2.04
N MET A 127 3.71 -7.57 2.40
CA MET A 127 3.37 -8.70 1.54
C MET A 127 1.85 -8.86 1.38
N THR A 128 1.04 -8.41 2.34
CA THR A 128 -0.43 -8.35 2.18
C THR A 128 -0.86 -7.32 1.15
N TYR A 129 -0.25 -6.14 1.14
CA TYR A 129 -0.51 -5.14 0.09
C TYR A 129 -0.17 -5.69 -1.32
N LEU A 130 0.94 -6.43 -1.44
CA LEU A 130 1.32 -7.05 -2.71
C LEU A 130 0.39 -8.22 -3.11
N ALA A 131 -0.09 -8.99 -2.14
CA ALA A 131 -0.98 -10.13 -2.38
C ALA A 131 -2.37 -9.73 -2.88
N LEU A 132 -2.86 -8.55 -2.49
CA LEU A 132 -4.13 -7.98 -2.97
C LEU A 132 -4.11 -7.67 -4.48
N GLN A 133 -2.93 -7.38 -5.03
CA GLN A 133 -2.80 -6.96 -6.41
C GLN A 133 -3.19 -8.09 -7.38
N GLY A 134 -4.28 -7.84 -8.10
CA GLY A 134 -4.77 -8.69 -9.17
C GLY A 134 -6.17 -9.23 -8.92
N ALA A 135 -6.54 -9.55 -7.68
CA ALA A 135 -7.88 -10.07 -7.37
C ALA A 135 -8.85 -8.97 -6.91
N ASP A 136 -8.34 -7.93 -6.26
CA ASP A 136 -9.08 -6.68 -6.04
C ASP A 136 -9.28 -5.98 -7.39
N ILE A 137 -10.52 -5.94 -7.87
CA ILE A 137 -10.83 -5.52 -9.24
C ILE A 137 -10.83 -4.00 -9.39
N ILE A 138 -11.38 -3.28 -8.41
CA ILE A 138 -11.42 -1.81 -8.50
C ILE A 138 -10.15 -1.18 -7.93
N GLY A 139 -9.35 -1.96 -7.20
CA GLY A 139 -8.06 -1.57 -6.68
C GLY A 139 -8.17 -0.60 -5.49
N PRO A 140 -7.20 0.32 -5.31
CA PRO A 140 -7.15 1.24 -4.17
C PRO A 140 -8.14 2.41 -4.31
N ASP A 141 -9.26 2.20 -4.98
CA ASP A 141 -10.31 3.20 -5.18
C ASP A 141 -10.89 3.67 -3.84
N ILE A 142 -11.35 4.92 -3.79
CA ILE A 142 -11.98 5.47 -2.58
C ILE A 142 -13.29 4.79 -2.21
N TYR A 143 -13.95 4.09 -3.13
CA TYR A 143 -15.13 3.26 -2.92
C TYR A 143 -14.77 1.77 -2.90
N GLY A 144 -13.62 1.42 -2.33
CA GLY A 144 -13.12 0.05 -2.23
C GLY A 144 -12.89 -0.46 -0.82
N LEU A 145 -12.00 -1.45 -0.70
CA LEU A 145 -11.65 -2.12 0.57
C LEU A 145 -11.26 -1.14 1.69
N GLY A 146 -10.70 0.02 1.32
CA GLY A 146 -10.30 1.07 2.25
C GLY A 146 -11.45 1.67 3.08
N SER A 147 -12.69 1.59 2.59
CA SER A 147 -13.89 2.03 3.32
C SER A 147 -14.21 1.17 4.55
N PHE A 148 -13.72 -0.07 4.58
CA PHE A 148 -13.93 -1.01 5.68
C PHE A 148 -12.68 -1.20 6.54
N ASP A 149 -11.51 -1.22 5.91
CA ASP A 149 -10.22 -1.27 6.58
C ASP A 149 -9.19 -0.47 5.78
N ALA A 150 -8.98 0.79 6.17
CA ALA A 150 -8.04 1.67 5.46
C ALA A 150 -6.61 1.14 5.46
N TYR A 151 -6.25 0.13 6.28
CA TYR A 151 -4.93 -0.48 6.25
C TYR A 151 -4.69 -1.31 5.00
N VAL A 152 -5.73 -2.00 4.50
CA VAL A 152 -5.64 -2.97 3.41
C VAL A 152 -5.02 -2.37 2.13
N PRO A 153 -5.53 -1.27 1.57
CA PRO A 153 -4.91 -0.63 0.40
C PRO A 153 -3.67 0.22 0.76
N ASN A 154 -3.19 0.15 2.00
CA ASN A 154 -2.14 1.01 2.52
C ASN A 154 -1.04 0.27 3.28
N GLY A 155 -0.99 -1.07 3.20
CA GLY A 155 -0.06 -1.90 3.95
C GLY A 155 1.40 -1.58 3.63
N ARG A 156 2.11 -0.98 4.58
CA ARG A 156 3.52 -0.61 4.47
C ARG A 156 4.18 -0.58 5.84
N ALA A 157 5.50 -0.72 5.87
CA ALA A 157 6.29 -0.71 7.10
C ALA A 157 7.58 0.10 6.94
N ASP A 158 7.92 0.89 7.97
CA ASP A 158 9.23 1.51 8.16
C ASP A 158 10.28 0.47 8.57
N ASN A 159 11.56 0.84 8.54
CA ASN A 159 12.66 0.04 9.07
C ASN A 159 12.60 -1.43 8.62
N ALA A 160 12.24 -1.66 7.36
CA ALA A 160 11.89 -2.98 6.86
C ALA A 160 13.00 -3.57 6.00
N VAL A 161 13.18 -4.88 6.14
CA VAL A 161 13.89 -5.75 5.21
C VAL A 161 12.84 -6.57 4.48
N THR A 162 12.89 -6.58 3.16
CA THR A 162 11.96 -7.33 2.31
C THR A 162 12.73 -8.25 1.39
N TYR A 163 12.14 -9.40 1.11
CA TYR A 163 12.56 -10.28 0.03
C TYR A 163 11.35 -10.61 -0.86
N VAL A 164 11.52 -10.45 -2.17
CA VAL A 164 10.51 -10.85 -3.17
C VAL A 164 11.19 -11.58 -4.33
N GLY A 165 10.77 -12.80 -4.63
CA GLY A 165 11.27 -13.60 -5.75
C GLY A 165 10.13 -14.19 -6.56
N THR A 166 10.25 -14.22 -7.89
CA THR A 166 9.24 -14.80 -8.80
C THR A 166 9.85 -15.84 -9.71
N TYR A 167 9.25 -17.04 -9.74
CA TYR A 167 9.75 -18.21 -10.45
C TYR A 167 8.59 -18.92 -11.16
N ARG A 168 8.58 -18.88 -12.49
CA ARG A 168 7.56 -19.57 -13.31
C ARG A 168 6.12 -19.28 -12.87
N GLY A 169 5.83 -18.01 -12.55
CA GLY A 169 4.52 -17.55 -12.10
C GLY A 169 4.30 -17.61 -10.59
N VAL A 170 5.14 -18.35 -9.83
CA VAL A 170 5.07 -18.37 -8.36
C VAL A 170 5.90 -17.23 -7.77
N THR A 171 5.28 -16.35 -6.99
CA THR A 171 5.95 -15.29 -6.24
C THR A 171 5.94 -15.61 -4.75
N LEU A 172 7.12 -15.60 -4.14
CA LEU A 172 7.32 -15.68 -2.70
C LEU A 172 7.72 -14.29 -2.18
N GLY A 173 7.12 -13.88 -1.08
CA GLY A 173 7.39 -12.61 -0.43
C GLY A 173 7.53 -12.75 1.08
N ALA A 174 8.51 -12.06 1.65
CA ALA A 174 8.66 -11.93 3.10
C ALA A 174 9.10 -10.51 3.46
N ALA A 175 8.59 -9.97 4.55
CA ALA A 175 9.00 -8.68 5.10
C ALA A 175 9.12 -8.77 6.62
N TYR A 176 10.13 -8.08 7.16
CA TYR A 176 10.33 -7.91 8.59
C TYR A 176 10.70 -6.44 8.87
N SER A 177 10.03 -5.83 9.84
CA SER A 177 10.23 -4.43 10.23
C SER A 177 10.58 -4.34 11.70
N PHE A 178 11.71 -3.70 12.00
CA PHE A 178 12.18 -3.44 13.38
C PHE A 178 11.39 -2.31 14.07
N GLY A 179 10.56 -1.60 13.31
CA GLY A 179 9.67 -0.56 13.81
C GLY A 179 8.78 -0.07 12.69
N ARG A 180 7.49 -0.37 12.80
CA ARG A 180 6.58 -0.39 11.66
C ARG A 180 6.13 0.99 11.18
N ASP A 181 6.13 2.00 12.04
CA ASP A 181 5.70 3.35 11.66
C ASP A 181 6.09 4.39 12.72
N GLY A 182 6.97 5.36 12.43
CA GLY A 182 7.49 6.27 13.47
C GLY A 182 7.23 7.76 13.29
N ALA A 183 6.65 8.20 12.18
CA ALA A 183 6.65 9.63 11.81
C ALA A 183 5.26 10.30 11.79
N GLY A 184 4.22 9.64 12.32
CA GLY A 184 2.87 10.20 12.37
C GLY A 184 2.48 10.78 13.73
N THR A 185 1.31 11.43 13.77
CA THR A 185 0.67 11.97 14.98
C THR A 185 -0.56 11.16 15.41
N GLY A 186 -0.76 9.96 14.83
CA GLY A 186 -1.94 9.14 15.08
C GLY A 186 -1.69 7.66 14.84
N ASN A 187 -2.78 6.90 14.70
CA ASN A 187 -2.72 5.45 14.49
C ASN A 187 -3.13 5.03 13.07
N SER A 188 -3.30 5.98 12.15
CA SER A 188 -3.75 5.69 10.79
C SER A 188 -2.70 4.91 9.97
N PRO A 189 -3.11 4.04 9.04
CA PRO A 189 -2.20 3.29 8.18
C PRO A 189 -1.16 4.15 7.45
N GLY A 190 0.12 3.91 7.71
CA GLY A 190 1.22 4.69 7.16
C GLY A 190 1.45 6.05 7.82
N GLN A 191 0.80 6.32 8.97
CA GLN A 191 0.94 7.50 9.84
C GLN A 191 0.90 7.12 11.33
N GLY A 192 1.42 5.94 11.67
CA GLY A 192 1.50 5.43 13.04
C GLY A 192 2.60 6.07 13.89
N THR A 193 2.57 5.73 15.19
CA THR A 193 3.53 6.18 16.22
C THR A 193 4.32 5.00 16.83
N CYS A 194 4.33 3.85 16.18
CA CYS A 194 5.06 2.64 16.56
C CYS A 194 6.51 2.63 16.02
N ALA A 195 7.39 3.42 16.66
CA ALA A 195 8.75 3.68 16.20
C ALA A 195 9.67 2.44 16.16
N GLY A 196 9.45 1.44 17.02
CA GLY A 196 10.19 0.17 16.99
C GLY A 196 10.48 -0.44 18.34
N GLN A 197 11.46 -1.33 18.33
CA GLN A 197 11.97 -2.06 19.50
C GLN A 197 12.56 -1.10 20.54
N VAL A 198 12.47 -1.47 21.81
CA VAL A 198 13.11 -0.76 22.93
C VAL A 198 14.01 -1.71 23.71
N PRO A 199 15.01 -1.21 24.48
CA PRO A 199 15.84 -2.07 25.32
C PRO A 199 14.99 -2.95 26.24
N GLY A 200 15.20 -4.26 26.18
CA GLY A 200 14.42 -5.26 26.94
C GLY A 200 13.14 -5.76 26.25
N ASP A 201 12.72 -5.16 25.13
CA ASP A 201 11.53 -5.59 24.37
C ASP A 201 11.77 -5.49 22.84
N ALA A 202 12.34 -6.55 22.28
CA ALA A 202 12.63 -6.67 20.86
C ALA A 202 11.40 -7.01 19.99
N VAL A 203 10.22 -7.15 20.57
CA VAL A 203 8.98 -7.47 19.83
C VAL A 203 8.09 -6.25 19.67
N GLN A 204 8.26 -5.25 20.53
CA GLN A 204 7.51 -4.00 20.50
C GLN A 204 7.53 -3.34 19.12
N CYS A 205 6.36 -2.88 18.66
CA CYS A 205 6.16 -2.11 17.42
C CYS A 205 6.65 -2.78 16.12
N ARG A 206 7.03 -4.06 16.17
CA ARG A 206 7.45 -4.84 15.01
C ARG A 206 6.28 -5.07 14.04
N ASN A 207 6.60 -5.22 12.76
CA ASN A 207 5.70 -5.82 11.76
C ASN A 207 6.42 -6.94 11.01
N TRP A 208 5.71 -8.00 10.63
CA TRP A 208 6.19 -8.94 9.64
C TRP A 208 5.04 -9.41 8.75
N SER A 209 5.36 -9.75 7.50
CA SER A 209 4.39 -10.30 6.57
C SER A 209 5.01 -11.30 5.61
N VAL A 210 4.21 -12.24 5.15
CA VAL A 210 4.58 -13.25 4.15
C VAL A 210 3.51 -13.35 3.08
N MET A 211 3.92 -13.69 1.86
CA MET A 211 3.02 -13.90 0.72
C MET A 211 3.47 -15.13 -0.07
N LEU A 212 2.48 -15.90 -0.50
CA LEU A 212 2.58 -16.86 -1.59
C LEU A 212 1.57 -16.46 -2.65
N LYS A 213 2.04 -16.23 -3.87
CA LYS A 213 1.21 -15.85 -5.00
C LYS A 213 1.54 -16.70 -6.21
N TYR A 214 0.53 -16.99 -7.02
CA TYR A 214 0.69 -17.56 -8.35
C TYR A 214 -0.05 -16.70 -9.35
N ASP A 215 0.63 -16.31 -10.43
CA ASP A 215 0.06 -15.59 -11.56
C ASP A 215 0.33 -16.37 -12.86
N SER A 216 -0.71 -16.48 -13.69
CA SER A 216 -0.63 -17.00 -15.05
C SER A 216 -1.33 -16.04 -16.03
N ALA A 217 -1.38 -16.42 -17.30
CA ALA A 217 -2.10 -15.64 -18.32
C ALA A 217 -3.62 -15.60 -18.10
N TYR A 218 -4.19 -16.59 -17.41
CA TYR A 218 -5.65 -16.78 -17.32
C TYR A 218 -6.21 -16.75 -15.90
N PHE A 219 -5.38 -17.02 -14.90
CA PHE A 219 -5.81 -17.02 -13.50
C PHE A 219 -4.64 -16.76 -12.58
N GLY A 220 -4.96 -16.37 -11.36
CA GLY A 220 -3.98 -16.29 -10.29
C GLY A 220 -4.64 -16.44 -8.93
N ALA A 221 -3.82 -16.72 -7.94
CA ALA A 221 -4.23 -16.84 -6.55
C ALA A 221 -3.13 -16.26 -5.65
N ALA A 222 -3.54 -15.67 -4.54
CA ALA A 222 -2.64 -15.11 -3.55
C ALA A 222 -3.12 -15.45 -2.16
N ALA A 223 -2.17 -15.75 -1.27
CA ALA A 223 -2.38 -15.83 0.16
C ALA A 223 -1.30 -15.01 0.86
N SER A 224 -1.68 -14.30 1.92
CA SER A 224 -0.72 -13.62 2.78
C SER A 224 -1.13 -13.67 4.24
N TYR A 225 -0.14 -13.43 5.08
CA TYR A 225 -0.34 -13.18 6.49
C TYR A 225 0.53 -11.99 6.89
N GLU A 226 -0.04 -11.09 7.68
CA GLU A 226 0.66 -9.95 8.24
C GLU A 226 0.30 -9.76 9.71
N GLU A 227 1.30 -9.40 10.51
CA GLU A 227 1.16 -9.21 11.95
C GLU A 227 1.92 -7.99 12.43
N GLN A 228 1.17 -7.10 13.07
CA GLN A 228 1.67 -5.91 13.74
C GLN A 228 1.63 -6.09 15.25
N ARG A 229 2.74 -5.77 15.91
CA ARG A 229 2.86 -5.82 17.36
C ARG A 229 2.55 -4.49 18.02
N GLY A 230 1.99 -4.60 19.22
CA GLY A 230 1.69 -3.47 20.08
C GLY A 230 2.95 -2.77 20.61
N GLY A 231 2.74 -1.62 21.23
CA GLY A 231 3.79 -0.78 21.79
C GLY A 231 3.30 0.61 22.14
N THR A 232 4.17 1.46 22.68
CA THR A 232 3.81 2.82 23.08
C THR A 232 3.08 3.57 21.95
N GLY A 233 1.88 4.09 22.25
CA GLY A 233 1.03 4.82 21.29
C GLY A 233 0.21 3.96 20.33
N ALA A 234 0.40 2.64 20.29
CA ALA A 234 -0.30 1.75 19.35
C ALA A 234 -1.80 1.63 19.66
N ALA A 235 -2.65 1.85 18.66
CA ALA A 235 -4.07 1.55 18.71
C ALA A 235 -4.57 0.84 17.44
N ALA A 236 -5.48 -0.12 17.60
CA ALA A 236 -6.18 -0.75 16.50
C ALA A 236 -7.38 0.12 16.12
N ASN A 237 -7.36 0.69 14.92
CA ASN A 237 -8.50 1.47 14.42
C ASN A 237 -9.55 0.57 13.79
N PHE A 238 -10.80 0.98 13.97
CA PHE A 238 -11.97 0.40 13.32
C PHE A 238 -12.71 1.52 12.60
N PHE A 239 -13.33 1.18 11.47
CA PHE A 239 -14.04 2.14 10.62
C PHE A 239 -15.56 1.99 10.74
N ASP A 240 -16.02 1.29 11.77
CA ASP A 240 -17.43 0.97 12.02
C ASP A 240 -18.11 1.93 13.00
N GLY A 241 -17.40 2.97 13.45
CA GLY A 241 -17.89 3.94 14.43
C GLY A 241 -17.46 3.67 15.87
N VAL A 242 -16.76 2.57 16.13
CA VAL A 242 -16.19 2.27 17.45
C VAL A 242 -14.84 2.98 17.61
N ALA A 243 -14.56 3.48 18.81
CA ALA A 243 -13.30 4.14 19.12
C ALA A 243 -12.10 3.19 18.94
N PRO A 244 -10.92 3.69 18.53
CA PRO A 244 -9.72 2.87 18.44
C PRO A 244 -9.40 2.19 19.77
N VAL A 245 -8.97 0.93 19.72
CA VAL A 245 -8.65 0.14 20.91
C VAL A 245 -7.13 0.13 21.12
N PRO A 246 -6.62 0.66 22.24
CA PRO A 246 -5.19 0.63 22.54
C PRO A 246 -4.65 -0.79 22.71
N PHE A 247 -3.47 -1.05 22.19
CA PHE A 247 -2.74 -2.31 22.36
C PHE A 247 -1.26 -1.99 22.61
N THR A 248 -0.99 -1.38 23.78
CA THR A 248 0.28 -0.72 24.08
C THR A 248 1.39 -1.65 24.56
N SER A 249 1.07 -2.92 24.83
CA SER A 249 2.03 -3.97 25.16
C SER A 249 2.50 -4.70 23.90
N SER A 250 3.75 -5.15 23.86
CA SER A 250 4.28 -6.04 22.81
C SER A 250 3.58 -7.40 22.73
N GLY A 251 2.84 -7.79 23.78
CA GLY A 251 1.92 -8.93 23.76
C GLY A 251 0.68 -8.69 22.90
N GLY A 252 0.31 -7.43 22.67
CA GLY A 252 -0.76 -7.03 21.76
C GLY A 252 -0.41 -7.29 20.29
N LYS A 253 -1.43 -7.55 19.48
CA LYS A 253 -1.34 -7.97 18.08
C LYS A 253 -2.53 -7.48 17.27
N ASP A 254 -2.28 -6.91 16.09
CA ASP A 254 -3.26 -6.74 15.01
C ASP A 254 -2.75 -7.52 13.79
N ALA A 255 -3.49 -8.54 13.37
CA ALA A 255 -3.08 -9.42 12.30
C ALA A 255 -4.16 -9.60 11.24
N ARG A 256 -3.71 -9.74 10.00
CA ARG A 256 -4.55 -9.93 8.81
C ARG A 256 -4.09 -11.17 8.06
N THR A 257 -5.05 -12.04 7.76
CA THR A 257 -4.88 -13.16 6.82
C THR A 257 -5.67 -12.83 5.58
N HIS A 258 -5.07 -13.05 4.42
CA HIS A 258 -5.70 -12.77 3.12
C HIS A 258 -5.63 -14.01 2.25
N VAL A 259 -6.73 -14.30 1.55
CA VAL A 259 -6.76 -15.25 0.44
C VAL A 259 -7.61 -14.66 -0.67
N SER A 260 -7.11 -14.70 -1.90
CA SER A 260 -7.86 -14.25 -3.07
C SER A 260 -7.48 -15.01 -4.32
N ALA A 261 -8.38 -14.99 -5.31
CA ALA A 261 -8.12 -15.53 -6.63
C ALA A 261 -8.77 -14.64 -7.69
N TYR A 262 -8.26 -14.75 -8.91
CA TYR A 262 -8.87 -14.16 -10.09
C TYR A 262 -8.81 -15.12 -11.27
N ALA A 263 -9.71 -14.89 -12.22
CA ALA A 263 -9.67 -15.47 -13.55
C ALA A 263 -9.89 -14.37 -14.59
N GLN A 264 -9.32 -14.54 -15.78
CA GLN A 264 -9.44 -13.61 -16.90
C GLN A 264 -9.55 -14.36 -18.23
N ALA A 265 -10.46 -13.90 -19.09
CA ALA A 265 -10.63 -14.40 -20.43
C ALA A 265 -11.39 -13.36 -21.28
N ALA A 266 -11.07 -13.25 -22.57
CA ALA A 266 -11.83 -12.47 -23.54
C ALA A 266 -12.14 -11.00 -23.12
N GLY A 267 -11.18 -10.33 -22.48
CA GLY A 267 -11.34 -8.95 -22.01
C GLY A 267 -12.16 -8.79 -20.73
N ALA A 268 -12.63 -9.89 -20.13
CA ALA A 268 -13.23 -9.93 -18.81
C ALA A 268 -12.22 -10.42 -17.76
N ARG A 269 -12.35 -9.90 -16.55
CA ARG A 269 -11.65 -10.36 -15.35
C ARG A 269 -12.65 -10.47 -14.22
N LEU A 270 -12.61 -11.57 -13.47
CA LEU A 270 -13.35 -11.75 -12.23
C LEU A 270 -12.35 -11.99 -11.10
N GLY A 271 -12.61 -11.38 -9.95
CA GLY A 271 -11.76 -11.47 -8.78
C GLY A 271 -12.61 -11.64 -7.53
N ALA A 272 -12.10 -12.38 -6.56
CA ALA A 272 -12.73 -12.51 -5.25
C ALA A 272 -11.69 -12.79 -4.18
N GLY A 273 -12.02 -12.44 -2.94
CA GLY A 273 -11.17 -12.75 -1.81
C GLY A 273 -11.81 -12.52 -0.46
N TRP A 274 -11.03 -12.87 0.54
CA TRP A 274 -11.37 -12.77 1.96
C TRP A 274 -10.17 -12.26 2.74
N ILE A 275 -10.44 -11.37 3.68
CA ILE A 275 -9.49 -10.81 4.63
C ILE A 275 -10.04 -11.05 6.04
N GLY A 276 -9.39 -11.92 6.79
CA GLY A 276 -9.66 -12.13 8.21
C GLY A 276 -8.73 -11.27 9.06
N ARG A 277 -9.29 -10.35 9.85
CA ARG A 277 -8.54 -9.53 10.80
C ARG A 277 -8.80 -9.97 12.23
N ARG A 278 -7.72 -10.08 13.01
CA ARG A 278 -7.74 -10.45 14.44
C ARG A 278 -6.92 -9.45 15.24
N VAL A 279 -7.58 -8.78 16.18
CA VAL A 279 -6.97 -7.85 17.12
C VAL A 279 -7.00 -8.47 18.51
N SER A 280 -5.85 -8.58 19.16
CA SER A 280 -5.69 -8.90 20.57
C SER A 280 -4.91 -7.78 21.23
N THR A 281 -5.41 -7.23 22.33
CA THR A 281 -4.78 -6.08 22.99
C THR A 281 -3.67 -6.49 23.96
N GLY A 282 -3.61 -7.78 24.32
CA GLY A 282 -2.76 -8.27 25.40
C GLY A 282 -3.19 -7.75 26.79
N SER A 283 -4.39 -7.18 26.93
CA SER A 283 -4.94 -6.63 28.17
C SER A 283 -6.36 -7.15 28.42
N PRO A 284 -6.67 -7.70 29.60
CA PRO A 284 -8.05 -8.06 29.97
C PRO A 284 -9.01 -6.87 29.99
N ALA A 285 -8.50 -5.66 30.17
CA ALA A 285 -9.30 -4.43 30.27
C ALA A 285 -9.74 -3.86 28.91
N ALA A 286 -9.18 -4.37 27.80
CA ALA A 286 -9.50 -3.91 26.45
C ALA A 286 -9.79 -5.14 25.58
N PRO A 287 -11.07 -5.48 25.29
CA PRO A 287 -11.38 -6.66 24.50
C PRO A 287 -10.78 -6.55 23.10
N GLY A 288 -10.33 -7.69 22.58
CA GLY A 288 -9.92 -7.80 21.18
C GLY A 288 -11.12 -7.70 20.23
N ALA A 289 -10.83 -7.65 18.93
CA ALA A 289 -11.84 -7.64 17.89
C ALA A 289 -11.51 -8.65 16.79
N HIS A 290 -12.53 -9.05 16.05
CA HIS A 290 -12.36 -9.88 14.89
C HIS A 290 -13.36 -9.49 13.80
N SER A 291 -12.86 -9.43 12.58
CA SER A 291 -13.67 -9.10 11.43
C SER A 291 -13.29 -9.91 10.21
N ASP A 292 -14.30 -10.25 9.42
CA ASP A 292 -14.16 -10.91 8.13
C ASP A 292 -14.67 -9.96 7.05
N LEU A 293 -13.79 -9.62 6.09
CA LEU A 293 -14.09 -8.79 4.94
C LEU A 293 -13.99 -9.64 3.66
N PHE A 294 -15.08 -9.73 2.93
CA PHE A 294 -15.18 -10.44 1.66
C PHE A 294 -15.35 -9.44 0.53
N PHE A 295 -14.79 -9.77 -0.64
CA PHE A 295 -15.00 -9.00 -1.86
C PHE A 295 -15.17 -9.92 -3.06
N VAL A 296 -15.95 -9.47 -4.04
CA VAL A 296 -16.12 -10.11 -5.35
C VAL A 296 -16.38 -9.03 -6.39
N GLY A 297 -15.59 -9.03 -7.46
CA GLY A 297 -15.64 -8.01 -8.48
C GLY A 297 -15.49 -8.58 -9.89
N ALA A 298 -15.84 -7.74 -10.86
CA ALA A 298 -15.63 -8.02 -12.26
C ALA A 298 -15.26 -6.75 -13.02
N SER A 299 -14.41 -6.90 -14.04
CA SER A 299 -14.05 -5.84 -14.98
C SER A 299 -14.21 -6.36 -16.40
N TYR A 300 -14.67 -5.49 -17.29
CA TYR A 300 -14.85 -5.79 -18.71
C TYR A 300 -14.44 -4.60 -19.59
N ALA A 301 -13.55 -4.85 -20.54
CA ALA A 301 -13.22 -3.89 -21.58
C ALA A 301 -14.28 -3.92 -22.69
N VAL A 302 -15.35 -3.14 -22.52
CA VAL A 302 -16.44 -2.99 -23.51
C VAL A 302 -15.90 -2.56 -24.87
N LYS A 303 -14.88 -1.69 -24.87
CA LYS A 303 -14.05 -1.33 -26.02
C LYS A 303 -12.60 -1.17 -25.55
N PRO A 304 -11.58 -1.16 -26.43
CA PRO A 304 -10.18 -0.96 -26.03
C PRO A 304 -9.94 0.29 -25.18
N ALA A 305 -10.74 1.34 -25.37
CA ALA A 305 -10.65 2.60 -24.62
C ALA A 305 -11.76 2.78 -23.58
N PHE A 306 -12.67 1.81 -23.38
CA PHE A 306 -13.79 1.94 -22.46
C PHE A 306 -13.95 0.69 -21.59
N ILE A 307 -13.69 0.86 -20.30
CA ILE A 307 -13.67 -0.19 -19.30
C ILE A 307 -14.81 0.07 -18.31
N VAL A 308 -15.52 -1.00 -17.95
CA VAL A 308 -16.50 -0.99 -16.87
C VAL A 308 -16.07 -2.03 -15.85
N ASP A 309 -15.99 -1.62 -14.59
CA ASP A 309 -15.66 -2.50 -13.48
C ASP A 309 -16.54 -2.23 -12.26
N GLY A 310 -16.69 -3.24 -11.42
CA GLY A 310 -17.46 -3.12 -10.20
C GLY A 310 -17.09 -4.21 -9.21
N GLU A 311 -17.32 -3.93 -7.93
CA GLU A 311 -16.99 -4.83 -6.85
C GLU A 311 -18.00 -4.70 -5.71
N GLY A 312 -18.40 -5.85 -5.18
CA GLY A 312 -19.26 -5.99 -4.02
C GLY A 312 -18.44 -6.42 -2.82
N TYR A 313 -18.77 -5.87 -1.66
CA TYR A 313 -18.06 -6.08 -0.41
C TYR A 313 -19.02 -6.48 0.70
N ARG A 314 -18.52 -7.29 1.63
CA ARG A 314 -19.22 -7.61 2.87
C ARG A 314 -18.23 -7.64 4.02
N ILE A 315 -18.45 -6.83 5.05
CA ILE A 315 -17.73 -6.93 6.32
C ILE A 315 -18.67 -7.39 7.44
N VAL A 316 -18.16 -8.25 8.31
CA VAL A 316 -18.77 -8.62 9.58
C VAL A 316 -17.73 -8.45 10.68
N ASN A 317 -18.03 -7.64 11.69
CA ASN A 317 -17.25 -7.52 12.91
C ASN A 317 -18.14 -7.92 14.09
N SER A 318 -18.06 -9.19 14.46
CA SER A 318 -18.89 -9.80 15.51
C SER A 318 -18.55 -9.31 16.90
N ALA A 319 -17.32 -8.81 17.13
CA ALA A 319 -16.96 -8.25 18.43
C ALA A 319 -17.71 -6.94 18.71
N HIS A 320 -18.07 -6.20 17.67
CA HIS A 320 -18.76 -4.91 17.79
C HIS A 320 -20.25 -5.00 17.41
N ASP A 321 -20.73 -6.17 16.96
CA ASP A 321 -22.04 -6.36 16.32
C ASP A 321 -22.29 -5.35 15.16
N THR A 322 -21.26 -5.14 14.34
CA THR A 322 -21.32 -4.27 13.17
C THR A 322 -21.14 -5.08 11.88
N ARG A 323 -21.93 -4.75 10.86
CA ARG A 323 -21.90 -5.38 9.55
C ARG A 323 -22.18 -4.33 8.49
N ALA A 324 -21.56 -4.47 7.33
CA ALA A 324 -21.91 -3.63 6.20
C ALA A 324 -21.70 -4.34 4.87
N THR A 325 -22.51 -3.95 3.89
CA THR A 325 -22.39 -4.39 2.50
C THR A 325 -22.21 -3.15 1.64
N MET A 326 -21.33 -3.20 0.63
CA MET A 326 -21.15 -2.10 -0.32
C MET A 326 -21.08 -2.65 -1.74
N ALA A 327 -21.61 -1.91 -2.70
CA ALA A 327 -21.50 -2.24 -4.11
C ALA A 327 -21.05 -1.00 -4.87
N THR A 328 -19.95 -1.15 -5.60
CA THR A 328 -19.31 -0.08 -6.37
C THR A 328 -19.34 -0.41 -7.85
N LEU A 329 -19.58 0.61 -8.68
CA LEU A 329 -19.49 0.55 -10.14
C LEU A 329 -18.69 1.74 -10.66
N ARG A 330 -17.76 1.50 -11.57
CA ARG A 330 -16.91 2.49 -12.23
C ARG A 330 -16.88 2.27 -13.73
N ALA A 331 -16.94 3.38 -14.46
CA ALA A 331 -16.75 3.42 -15.90
C ALA A 331 -15.58 4.36 -16.22
N THR A 332 -14.60 3.84 -16.96
CA THR A 332 -13.35 4.53 -17.27
C THR A 332 -13.16 4.63 -18.78
N TYR A 333 -12.96 5.85 -19.28
CA TYR A 333 -12.65 6.12 -20.69
C TYR A 333 -11.21 6.60 -20.85
N LEU A 334 -10.42 5.86 -21.63
CA LEU A 334 -9.02 6.14 -21.92
C LEU A 334 -8.93 7.20 -23.04
N LEU A 335 -8.56 8.42 -22.68
CA LEU A 335 -8.26 9.49 -23.64
C LEU A 335 -6.89 9.25 -24.31
N SER A 336 -5.97 8.62 -23.58
CA SER A 336 -4.67 8.17 -24.08
C SER A 336 -4.17 7.01 -23.22
N LYS A 337 -2.95 6.51 -23.51
CA LYS A 337 -2.27 5.54 -22.63
C LYS A 337 -2.00 6.08 -21.21
N ARG A 338 -1.97 7.40 -21.06
CA ARG A 338 -1.58 8.11 -19.82
C ARG A 338 -2.72 8.88 -19.18
N THR A 339 -3.81 9.14 -19.89
CA THR A 339 -4.91 9.98 -19.40
C THR A 339 -6.23 9.25 -19.53
N ALA A 340 -7.01 9.25 -18.46
CA ALA A 340 -8.37 8.70 -18.43
C ALA A 340 -9.32 9.67 -17.71
N VAL A 341 -10.58 9.66 -18.13
CA VAL A 341 -11.69 10.23 -17.36
C VAL A 341 -12.55 9.08 -16.87
N TYR A 342 -13.16 9.25 -15.71
CA TYR A 342 -13.98 8.20 -15.11
C TYR A 342 -15.19 8.77 -14.38
N ALA A 343 -16.20 7.94 -14.25
CA ALA A 343 -17.35 8.15 -13.39
C ALA A 343 -17.56 6.90 -12.54
N GLN A 344 -17.92 7.09 -11.28
CA GLN A 344 -18.18 5.98 -10.38
C GLN A 344 -19.27 6.30 -9.36
N SER A 345 -19.93 5.25 -8.89
CA SER A 345 -20.91 5.34 -7.81
C SER A 345 -20.83 4.10 -6.95
N SER A 346 -21.12 4.28 -5.66
CA SER A 346 -21.17 3.20 -4.70
C SER A 346 -22.31 3.43 -3.72
N TYR A 347 -22.93 2.34 -3.27
CA TYR A 347 -23.90 2.39 -2.18
C TYR A 347 -23.49 1.45 -1.07
N LEU A 348 -23.54 1.96 0.17
CA LEU A 348 -23.20 1.26 1.40
C LEU A 348 -24.45 1.05 2.25
N TRP A 349 -24.67 -0.17 2.70
CA TRP A 349 -25.69 -0.55 3.68
C TRP A 349 -25.04 -0.91 5.01
N ASN A 350 -25.31 -0.12 6.05
CA ASN A 350 -24.87 -0.40 7.42
C ASN A 350 -25.93 -1.19 8.20
N SER A 351 -25.50 -2.11 9.06
CA SER A 351 -26.35 -2.64 10.14
C SER A 351 -26.62 -1.59 11.21
N ALA A 352 -27.60 -1.81 12.09
CA ALA A 352 -28.04 -0.85 13.11
C ALA A 352 -26.92 -0.19 13.93
N HIS A 353 -25.88 -0.92 14.32
CA HIS A 353 -24.76 -0.38 15.11
C HIS A 353 -23.60 0.18 14.28
N ALA A 354 -23.57 -0.07 12.98
CA ALA A 354 -22.44 0.25 12.11
C ALA A 354 -22.50 1.70 11.60
N ARG A 355 -21.32 2.31 11.46
CA ARG A 355 -21.10 3.65 10.92
C ARG A 355 -19.98 3.67 9.87
N TYR A 356 -19.84 2.61 9.08
CA TYR A 356 -18.91 2.63 7.94
C TYR A 356 -19.29 3.77 6.99
N ALA A 357 -18.30 4.39 6.37
CA ALA A 357 -18.49 5.41 5.34
C ALA A 357 -18.22 4.79 3.96
N VAL A 358 -18.98 5.18 2.94
CA VAL A 358 -18.81 4.70 1.57
C VAL A 358 -17.47 5.12 1.00
N SER A 359 -16.96 6.28 1.41
CA SER A 359 -15.75 6.92 0.90
C SER A 359 -14.57 6.81 1.86
N GLY A 360 -13.50 6.15 1.41
CA GLY A 360 -12.16 6.21 1.98
C GLY A 360 -11.37 7.48 1.61
N GLY A 361 -11.98 8.45 0.94
CA GLY A 361 -11.32 9.66 0.41
C GLY A 361 -10.90 10.71 1.44
N GLY A 362 -11.12 10.46 2.74
CA GLY A 362 -10.78 11.36 3.85
C GLY A 362 -11.94 11.59 4.82
N ALA A 363 -11.67 12.29 5.92
CA ALA A 363 -12.64 12.54 6.99
C ALA A 363 -13.87 13.36 6.56
N GLY A 364 -14.92 13.36 7.39
CA GLY A 364 -16.12 14.18 7.18
C GLY A 364 -17.23 13.49 6.37
N THR A 365 -17.20 12.16 6.29
CA THR A 365 -18.21 11.33 5.61
C THR A 365 -18.77 10.24 6.51
N THR A 366 -18.52 10.28 7.83
CA THR A 366 -18.99 9.24 8.76
C THR A 366 -20.49 9.41 9.02
N PRO A 367 -21.34 8.45 8.60
CA PRO A 367 -22.77 8.54 8.82
C PRO A 367 -23.14 8.29 10.29
N GLY A 368 -24.40 8.58 10.64
CA GLY A 368 -25.02 8.07 11.86
C GLY A 368 -25.20 6.54 11.83
N ALA A 369 -25.43 5.94 12.99
CA ALA A 369 -25.56 4.49 13.15
C ALA A 369 -26.71 3.93 12.29
N GLY A 370 -26.43 2.85 11.54
CA GLY A 370 -27.41 2.18 10.70
C GLY A 370 -27.77 2.90 9.41
N MET A 371 -27.24 4.11 9.16
CA MET A 371 -27.55 4.83 7.93
C MET A 371 -26.78 4.27 6.74
N GLY A 372 -27.49 4.09 5.63
CA GLY A 372 -26.88 3.81 4.33
C GLY A 372 -26.33 5.06 3.66
N GLN A 373 -25.41 4.89 2.72
CA GLN A 373 -24.68 6.01 2.13
C GLN A 373 -24.47 5.81 0.62
N LEU A 374 -24.85 6.82 -0.18
CA LEU A 374 -24.53 6.92 -1.60
C LEU A 374 -23.26 7.75 -1.77
N GLY A 375 -22.29 7.21 -2.50
CA GLY A 375 -21.14 7.92 -3.04
C GLY A 375 -21.26 8.03 -4.56
N ALA A 376 -20.88 9.17 -5.12
CA ALA A 376 -20.78 9.37 -6.56
C ALA A 376 -19.60 10.31 -6.88
N MET A 377 -18.87 10.01 -7.95
CA MET A 377 -17.74 10.81 -8.38
C MET A 377 -17.61 10.84 -9.90
N VAL A 378 -17.15 11.99 -10.40
CA VAL A 378 -16.53 12.11 -11.73
C VAL A 378 -15.12 12.65 -11.57
N GLY A 379 -14.16 12.08 -12.30
CA GLY A 379 -12.76 12.41 -12.12
C GLY A 379 -11.90 12.22 -13.36
N VAL A 380 -10.64 12.63 -13.20
CA VAL A 380 -9.59 12.52 -14.21
C VAL A 380 -8.32 11.97 -13.57
N ARG A 381 -7.66 11.07 -14.29
CA ARG A 381 -6.36 10.52 -13.93
C ARG A 381 -5.35 10.78 -15.05
N HIS A 382 -4.15 11.22 -14.67
CA HIS A 382 -3.01 11.39 -15.56
C HIS A 382 -1.74 10.73 -14.99
N MET A 383 -1.01 10.00 -15.83
CA MET A 383 0.25 9.33 -15.51
C MET A 383 1.39 9.97 -16.31
N PHE A 384 2.55 10.20 -15.69
CA PHE A 384 3.71 10.81 -16.35
C PHE A 384 5.00 10.01 -16.20
#